data_AF-A0A0N0D2C7-F1
#
_entry.id   AF-A0A0N0D2C7-F1
#
_cell.length_a   1.000
_cell.length_b   1.000
_cell.length_c   1.000
_cell.angle_alpha   90.00
_cell.angle_beta   90.00
_cell.angle_gamma   90.00
#
_symmetry.space_group_name_H-M   'P 1'
#
loop_
_entity.id
_entity.type
_entity.pdbx_description
1 polymer ?
#
loop_
_entity_poly.entity_id
_entity_poly.type
_entity_poly.pdbx_seq_one_letter_code
_entity_poly.pdbx_strand_id
1 'polypeptide(L)'
;MSDFLGMRPIASLEKPKKLVMQEIHETIKNEDFTKNPLLCVMDGALILWQLFEEVFADIANKILILDIIHVVEYIWKVAHVKHKEGSQKAKKYVYEKLLLILQGNVSIYIKELQEERNNKKYSKKKKETISRLGRILGLLFESGKG
;
A
#
# COMPACT_ATOMS: atom_id res chain seq x y z
N MET A 1 -31.69 6.37 18.27
CA MET A 1 -30.37 5.70 18.19
C MET A 1 -29.85 6.07 16.80
N SER A 2 -28.95 7.05 16.73
CA SER A 2 -28.57 7.71 15.49
C SER A 2 -27.83 6.76 14.56
N ASP A 3 -28.30 6.65 13.33
CA ASP A 3 -27.60 6.00 12.22
C ASP A 3 -26.18 6.56 12.12
N PHE A 4 -25.18 5.67 12.19
CA PHE A 4 -23.79 5.99 11.88
C PHE A 4 -23.73 6.28 10.37
N LEU A 5 -23.97 7.54 10.00
CA LEU A 5 -24.20 8.01 8.63
C LEU A 5 -23.12 7.51 7.64
N GLY A 6 -23.53 6.77 6.61
CA GLY A 6 -22.81 6.61 5.35
C GLY A 6 -21.81 5.45 5.24
N MET A 7 -21.53 4.69 6.30
CA MET A 7 -20.58 3.56 6.24
C MET A 7 -21.29 2.23 5.98
N ARG A 8 -20.91 1.54 4.89
CA ARG A 8 -21.40 0.19 4.56
C ARG A 8 -20.24 -0.82 4.66
N PRO A 9 -20.11 -1.58 5.77
CA PRO A 9 -19.07 -2.59 5.87
C PRO A 9 -19.39 -3.78 4.96
N ILE A 10 -18.42 -4.17 4.13
CA ILE A 10 -18.49 -5.36 3.28
C ILE A 10 -17.23 -6.19 3.56
N ALA A 11 -17.42 -7.38 4.12
CA ALA A 11 -16.33 -8.27 4.51
C ALA A 11 -16.78 -9.72 4.48
N SER A 12 -15.82 -10.64 4.28
CA SER A 12 -16.08 -12.08 4.32
C SER A 12 -14.80 -12.87 4.63
N LEU A 13 -14.94 -13.94 5.41
CA LEU A 13 -13.88 -14.92 5.68
C LEU A 13 -13.87 -16.09 4.69
N GLU A 14 -14.98 -16.34 4.00
CA GLU A 14 -15.15 -17.51 3.12
C GLU A 14 -15.02 -17.14 1.63
N LYS A 15 -15.65 -16.04 1.22
CA LYS A 15 -15.62 -15.54 -0.16
C LYS A 15 -14.20 -15.20 -0.63
N PRO A 16 -13.84 -15.53 -1.88
CA PRO A 16 -12.65 -15.00 -2.51
C PRO A 16 -12.65 -13.47 -2.54
N LYS A 17 -11.45 -12.86 -2.49
CA LYS A 17 -11.26 -11.40 -2.48
C LYS A 17 -11.98 -10.69 -3.64
N LYS A 18 -11.96 -11.32 -4.82
CA LYS A 18 -12.63 -10.82 -6.02
C LYS A 18 -14.14 -10.66 -5.83
N LEU A 19 -14.82 -11.65 -5.23
CA LEU A 19 -16.26 -11.56 -5.00
C LEU A 19 -16.59 -10.44 -4.01
N VAL A 20 -15.78 -10.27 -2.97
CA VAL A 20 -15.95 -9.17 -2.01
C VAL A 20 -15.76 -7.81 -2.72
N MET A 21 -14.77 -7.67 -3.59
CA MET A 21 -14.59 -6.46 -4.40
C MET A 21 -15.75 -6.20 -5.36
N GLN A 22 -16.28 -7.23 -6.02
CA GLN A 22 -17.46 -7.10 -6.88
C GLN A 22 -18.68 -6.67 -6.07
N GLU A 23 -18.87 -7.18 -4.85
CA GLU A 23 -19.94 -6.70 -3.97
C GLU A 23 -19.78 -5.22 -3.62
N ILE A 24 -18.56 -4.74 -3.37
CA ILE A 24 -18.28 -3.31 -3.16
C ILE A 24 -18.66 -2.51 -4.42
N HIS A 25 -18.21 -2.95 -5.61
CA HIS A 25 -18.52 -2.30 -6.88
C HIS A 25 -20.04 -2.20 -7.13
N GLU A 26 -20.77 -3.30 -6.91
CA GLU A 26 -22.23 -3.33 -7.06
C GLU A 26 -22.95 -2.30 -6.19
N THR A 27 -22.37 -1.93 -5.04
CA THR A 27 -22.97 -0.89 -4.18
C THR A 27 -22.84 0.53 -4.72
N ILE A 28 -21.89 0.76 -5.62
CA ILE A 28 -21.58 2.09 -6.20
C ILE A 28 -21.80 2.15 -7.71
N LYS A 29 -22.31 1.08 -8.34
CA LYS A 29 -22.43 0.97 -9.81
C LYS A 29 -23.26 2.05 -10.50
N ASN A 30 -24.12 2.74 -9.75
CA ASN A 30 -24.99 3.81 -10.25
C ASN A 30 -24.48 5.21 -9.85
N GLU A 31 -23.35 5.30 -9.15
CA GLU A 31 -22.76 6.57 -8.72
C GLU A 31 -22.06 7.27 -9.91
N ASP A 32 -22.13 8.59 -9.95
CA ASP A 32 -21.47 9.41 -10.96
C ASP A 32 -20.12 9.93 -10.46
N PHE A 33 -19.03 9.36 -10.99
CA PHE A 33 -17.66 9.74 -10.65
C PHE A 33 -17.07 10.82 -11.55
N THR A 34 -17.84 11.45 -12.45
CA THR A 34 -17.30 12.45 -13.39
C THR A 34 -16.74 13.68 -12.68
N LYS A 35 -17.41 14.17 -11.63
CA LYS A 35 -16.98 15.35 -10.86
C LYS A 35 -16.07 14.99 -9.68
N ASN A 36 -16.40 13.92 -8.96
CA ASN A 36 -15.66 13.46 -7.78
C ASN A 36 -15.09 12.08 -8.07
N PRO A 37 -13.76 11.89 -7.99
CA PRO A 37 -13.16 10.59 -8.27
C PRO A 37 -13.56 9.56 -7.22
N LEU A 38 -13.63 8.29 -7.62
CA LEU A 38 -13.63 7.17 -6.68
C LEU A 38 -12.26 7.12 -5.99
N LEU A 39 -12.22 7.37 -4.69
CA LEU A 39 -11.00 7.23 -3.88
C LEU A 39 -10.98 5.85 -3.23
N CYS A 40 -9.96 5.05 -3.52
CA CYS A 40 -9.78 3.73 -2.92
C CYS A 40 -8.49 3.69 -2.09
N VAL A 41 -8.61 3.56 -0.77
CA VAL A 41 -7.47 3.32 0.12
C VAL A 41 -7.30 1.81 0.28
N MET A 42 -6.16 1.27 -0.11
CA MET A 42 -5.88 -0.16 -0.01
C MET A 42 -4.52 -0.45 0.61
N ASP A 43 -4.39 -1.62 1.21
CA ASP A 43 -3.08 -2.14 1.60
C ASP A 43 -2.20 -2.40 0.35
N GLY A 44 -0.91 -2.65 0.59
CA GLY A 44 0.07 -2.87 -0.48
C GLY A 44 0.04 -4.27 -1.10
N ALA A 45 -0.99 -5.08 -0.87
CA ALA A 45 -1.06 -6.43 -1.42
C ALA A 45 -1.32 -6.38 -2.93
N LEU A 46 -0.31 -6.75 -3.72
CA LEU A 46 -0.35 -6.74 -5.20
C LEU A 46 -1.63 -7.34 -5.81
N ILE A 47 -2.16 -8.41 -5.22
CA ILE A 47 -3.38 -9.05 -5.73
C ILE A 47 -4.62 -8.14 -5.59
N LEU A 48 -4.71 -7.32 -4.55
CA LEU A 48 -5.82 -6.37 -4.39
C LEU A 48 -5.73 -5.27 -5.44
N TRP A 49 -4.53 -4.79 -5.77
CA TRP A 49 -4.32 -3.79 -6.82
C TRP A 49 -4.76 -4.30 -8.19
N GLN A 50 -4.38 -5.54 -8.53
CA GLN A 50 -4.81 -6.18 -9.78
C GLN A 50 -6.33 -6.38 -9.84
N LEU A 51 -6.93 -6.84 -8.74
CA LEU A 51 -8.38 -7.02 -8.68
C LEU A 51 -9.13 -5.70 -8.72
N PHE A 52 -8.59 -4.61 -8.16
CA PHE A 52 -9.21 -3.29 -8.24
C PHE A 52 -9.24 -2.79 -9.69
N GLU A 53 -8.11 -2.86 -10.40
CA GLU A 53 -8.05 -2.47 -11.82
C GLU A 53 -9.01 -3.30 -12.67
N GLU A 54 -9.17 -4.60 -12.37
CA GLU A 54 -10.11 -5.47 -13.08
C GLU A 54 -11.57 -5.13 -12.77
N VAL A 55 -11.93 -5.04 -11.48
CA VAL A 55 -13.32 -4.93 -11.04
C VAL A 55 -13.88 -3.52 -11.26
N PHE A 56 -13.07 -2.48 -11.14
CA PHE A 56 -13.49 -1.07 -11.29
C PHE A 56 -13.01 -0.49 -12.64
N ALA A 57 -12.84 -1.34 -13.65
CA ALA A 57 -12.37 -0.95 -14.98
C ALA A 57 -13.33 0.03 -15.70
N ASP A 58 -14.62 -0.05 -15.39
CA ASP A 58 -15.69 0.80 -15.92
C ASP A 58 -15.66 2.25 -15.37
N ILE A 59 -14.98 2.46 -14.24
CA ILE A 59 -14.84 3.79 -13.63
C ILE A 59 -13.54 4.44 -14.13
N ALA A 60 -13.66 5.43 -15.01
CA ALA A 60 -12.51 6.15 -15.53
C ALA A 60 -11.85 7.07 -14.50
N ASN A 61 -12.67 7.81 -13.72
CA ASN A 61 -12.17 8.76 -12.73
C ASN A 61 -12.02 8.10 -11.35
N LYS A 62 -10.89 7.41 -11.15
CA LYS A 62 -10.57 6.70 -9.90
C LYS A 62 -9.12 6.93 -9.49
N ILE A 63 -8.88 6.99 -8.18
CA ILE A 63 -7.56 7.20 -7.59
C ILE A 63 -7.33 6.12 -6.53
N LEU A 64 -6.26 5.34 -6.71
CA LEU A 64 -5.78 4.40 -5.70
C LEU A 64 -4.80 5.10 -4.76
N ILE A 65 -5.01 4.89 -3.47
CA ILE A 65 -4.20 5.45 -2.39
C ILE A 65 -3.66 4.27 -1.58
N LEU A 66 -2.33 4.21 -1.43
CA LEU A 66 -1.71 3.18 -0.59
C LEU A 66 -1.86 3.55 0.89
N ASP A 67 -2.29 2.58 1.69
CA ASP A 67 -2.37 2.72 3.14
C ASP A 67 -0.98 2.93 3.76
N ILE A 68 -0.76 4.14 4.29
CA ILE A 68 0.49 4.54 4.91
C ILE A 68 0.80 3.75 6.20
N ILE A 69 -0.21 3.30 6.95
CA ILE A 69 -0.02 2.50 8.16
C ILE A 69 0.59 1.15 7.75
N HIS A 70 0.06 0.54 6.70
CA HIS A 70 0.61 -0.69 6.14
C HIS A 70 2.06 -0.51 5.66
N VAL A 71 2.37 0.61 4.99
CA VAL A 71 3.74 0.93 4.58
C VAL A 71 4.66 1.04 5.80
N VAL A 72 4.24 1.72 6.86
CA VAL A 72 5.03 1.88 8.09
C VAL A 72 5.37 0.55 8.73
N GLU A 73 4.46 -0.44 8.75
CA GLU A 73 4.75 -1.79 9.23
C GLU A 73 5.89 -2.46 8.45
N TYR A 74 5.96 -2.25 7.12
CA TYR A 74 7.06 -2.77 6.31
C TYR A 74 8.36 -2.00 6.51
N ILE A 75 8.30 -0.68 6.74
CA ILE A 75 9.47 0.11 7.12
C ILE A 75 10.05 -0.43 8.43
N TRP A 76 9.20 -0.76 9.42
CA TRP A 76 9.64 -1.40 10.67
C TRP A 76 10.34 -2.74 10.42
N LYS A 77 9.79 -3.59 9.55
CA LYS A 77 10.43 -4.87 9.19
C LYS A 77 11.82 -4.65 8.58
N VAL A 78 11.99 -3.63 7.74
CA VAL A 78 13.32 -3.28 7.18
C VAL A 78 14.22 -2.66 8.24
N ALA A 79 13.71 -1.82 9.13
CA ALA A 79 14.47 -1.25 10.25
C ALA A 79 15.09 -2.36 11.11
N HIS A 80 14.33 -3.43 11.39
CA HIS A 80 14.79 -4.58 12.18
C HIS A 80 15.76 -5.51 11.44
N VAL A 81 15.87 -5.41 10.12
CA VAL A 81 16.96 -6.05 9.37
C VAL A 81 18.33 -5.40 9.72
N LYS A 82 18.31 -4.09 10.00
CA LYS A 82 19.48 -3.22 10.16
C LYS A 82 19.84 -2.89 11.61
N HIS A 83 18.83 -2.84 12.48
CA HIS A 83 18.95 -2.37 13.85
C HIS A 83 18.22 -3.31 14.81
N LYS A 84 18.69 -3.38 16.06
CA LYS A 84 18.01 -4.16 17.10
C LYS A 84 16.60 -3.62 17.32
N GLU A 85 15.64 -4.52 17.53
CA GLU A 85 14.28 -4.17 17.92
C GLU A 85 14.26 -3.31 19.20
N GLY A 86 13.33 -2.35 19.25
CA GLY A 86 13.25 -1.36 20.34
C GLY A 86 14.36 -0.30 20.37
N SER A 87 15.40 -0.40 19.53
CA SER A 87 16.51 0.56 19.54
C SER A 87 16.12 1.94 19.00
N GLN A 88 16.78 2.99 19.52
CA GLN A 88 16.62 4.36 19.02
C GLN A 88 17.01 4.49 17.54
N LYS A 89 17.99 3.68 17.08
CA LYS A 89 18.37 3.64 15.66
C LYS A 89 17.24 3.12 14.77
N ALA A 90 16.50 2.10 15.22
CA ALA A 90 15.34 1.60 14.49
C ALA A 90 14.21 2.65 14.40
N LYS A 91 13.88 3.29 15.53
CA LYS A 91 12.90 4.39 15.58
C LYS A 91 13.27 5.54 14.65
N LYS A 92 14.53 5.99 14.71
CA LYS A 92 15.05 7.07 13.86
C LYS A 92 14.96 6.71 12.37
N TYR A 93 15.37 5.49 12.00
CA TYR A 93 15.26 5.03 10.62
C TYR A 93 13.81 5.06 10.12
N VAL A 94 12.85 4.55 10.91
CA VAL A 94 11.43 4.54 10.51
C VAL A 94 10.90 5.95 10.31
N TYR A 95 11.19 6.86 11.25
CA TYR A 95 10.79 8.25 11.16
C TYR A 95 11.35 8.92 9.90
N GLU A 96 12.65 8.77 9.63
CA GLU A 96 13.30 9.35 8.45
C GLU A 96 12.70 8.84 7.14
N LYS A 97 12.43 7.53 7.04
CA LYS A 97 11.87 6.94 5.81
C LYS A 97 10.39 7.24 5.62
N LEU A 98 9.61 7.31 6.71
CA LEU A 98 8.24 7.78 6.64
C LEU A 98 8.17 9.24 6.19
N LEU A 99 8.99 10.12 6.77
CA LEU A 99 9.04 11.53 6.39
C LEU A 99 9.44 11.70 4.92
N LEU A 100 10.43 10.93 4.46
CA LEU A 100 10.86 10.92 3.07
C LEU A 100 9.70 10.56 2.11
N ILE A 101 8.90 9.55 2.46
CA ILE A 101 7.70 9.17 1.68
C ILE A 101 6.65 10.30 1.69
N LEU A 102 6.35 10.86 2.87
CA LEU A 102 5.35 11.93 3.01
C LEU A 102 5.74 13.22 2.29
N GLN A 103 7.03 13.43 2.06
CA GLN A 103 7.56 14.54 1.24
C GLN A 103 7.54 14.26 -0.26
N GLY A 104 6.98 13.13 -0.71
CA GLY A 104 6.92 12.74 -2.12
C GLY A 104 8.22 12.13 -2.66
N ASN A 105 9.23 11.93 -1.81
CA ASN A 105 10.56 11.46 -2.20
C ASN A 105 10.65 9.92 -2.23
N VAL A 106 9.59 9.23 -2.67
CA VAL A 106 9.46 7.76 -2.64
C VAL A 106 10.53 7.08 -3.50
N SER A 107 10.87 7.66 -4.65
CA SER A 107 11.87 7.12 -5.59
C SER A 107 13.26 7.01 -4.97
N ILE A 108 13.63 7.94 -4.08
CA ILE A 108 14.89 7.89 -3.34
C ILE A 108 14.91 6.65 -2.45
N TYR A 109 13.82 6.37 -1.72
CA TYR A 109 13.78 5.20 -0.85
C TYR A 109 13.79 3.88 -1.63
N ILE A 110 13.07 3.82 -2.76
CA ILE A 110 13.10 2.65 -3.65
C ILE A 110 14.54 2.35 -4.08
N LYS A 111 15.32 3.38 -4.46
CA LYS A 111 16.72 3.22 -4.86
C LYS A 111 17.58 2.69 -3.70
N GLU A 112 17.44 3.25 -2.51
CA GLU A 112 18.16 2.76 -1.32
C GLU A 112 17.84 1.29 -1.03
N LEU A 113 16.56 0.87 -1.13
CA LEU A 113 16.15 -0.52 -0.94
C LEU A 113 16.78 -1.46 -2.00
N GLN A 114 16.91 -1.01 -3.24
CA GLN A 114 17.59 -1.77 -4.30
C GLN A 114 19.08 -1.96 -4.00
N GLU A 115 19.76 -0.90 -3.56
CA GLU A 115 21.16 -0.96 -3.14
C GLU A 115 21.34 -1.89 -1.93
N GLU A 116 20.47 -1.79 -0.92
CA GLU A 116 20.48 -2.65 0.27
C GLU A 116 20.25 -4.12 -0.08
N ARG A 117 19.34 -4.42 -1.03
CA ARG A 117 19.07 -5.78 -1.50
C ARG A 117 20.32 -6.44 -2.11
N ASN A 118 21.17 -5.65 -2.76
CA ASN A 118 22.40 -6.13 -3.40
C ASN A 118 23.55 -6.38 -2.40
N ASN A 119 23.39 -5.97 -1.14
CA ASN A 119 24.39 -6.19 -0.12
C ASN A 119 24.62 -7.70 0.14
N LYS A 120 25.85 -8.17 -0.09
CA LYS A 120 26.25 -9.57 0.10
C LYS A 120 26.15 -10.05 1.56
N LYS A 121 26.14 -9.13 2.54
CA LYS A 121 26.02 -9.46 3.98
C LYS A 121 24.61 -9.91 4.38
N TYR A 122 23.60 -9.64 3.57
CA TYR A 122 22.22 -9.99 3.90
C TYR A 122 21.84 -11.38 3.40
N SER A 123 21.23 -12.15 4.30
CA SER A 123 20.66 -13.46 3.97
C SER A 123 19.48 -13.33 3.00
N LYS A 124 19.11 -14.43 2.35
CA LYS A 124 17.95 -14.49 1.44
C LYS A 124 16.68 -13.95 2.10
N LYS A 125 16.42 -14.31 3.36
CA LYS A 125 15.26 -13.84 4.13
C LYS A 125 15.26 -12.32 4.32
N LYS A 126 16.40 -11.73 4.68
CA LYS A 126 16.56 -10.27 4.83
C LYS A 126 16.33 -9.54 3.50
N LYS A 127 16.88 -10.08 2.41
CA LYS A 127 16.69 -9.53 1.06
C LYS A 127 15.23 -9.59 0.61
N GLU A 128 14.50 -10.66 0.95
CA GLU A 128 13.07 -10.75 0.64
C GLU A 128 12.25 -9.72 1.44
N THR A 129 12.56 -9.50 2.73
CA THR A 129 11.92 -8.43 3.51
C THR A 129 12.09 -7.06 2.85
N ILE A 130 13.31 -6.73 2.43
CA ILE A 130 13.63 -5.47 1.71
C ILE A 130 12.88 -5.42 0.37
N SER A 131 12.88 -6.52 -0.39
CA SER A 131 12.24 -6.60 -1.69
C SER A 131 10.73 -6.40 -1.62
N ARG A 132 10.07 -6.90 -0.57
CA ARG A 132 8.63 -6.71 -0.37
C ARG A 132 8.25 -5.25 -0.21
N LEU A 133 8.97 -4.50 0.63
CA LEU A 133 8.75 -3.07 0.76
C LEU A 133 9.02 -2.35 -0.57
N GLY A 134 10.09 -2.72 -1.28
CA GLY A 134 10.38 -2.16 -2.61
C GLY A 134 9.25 -2.37 -3.62
N ARG A 135 8.62 -3.55 -3.65
CA ARG A 135 7.46 -3.84 -4.51
C ARG A 135 6.25 -2.98 -4.13
N ILE A 136 5.95 -2.88 -2.82
CA ILE A 136 4.83 -2.08 -2.30
C ILE A 136 5.00 -0.59 -2.65
N LEU A 137 6.20 -0.04 -2.45
CA LEU A 137 6.49 1.35 -2.83
C LEU A 137 6.54 1.54 -4.35
N GLY A 138 6.87 0.50 -5.12
CA GLY A 138 6.79 0.52 -6.58
C GLY A 138 5.39 0.85 -7.09
N LEU A 139 4.34 0.37 -6.40
CA LEU A 139 2.95 0.70 -6.72
C LEU A 139 2.70 2.22 -6.66
N LEU A 140 3.24 2.91 -5.65
CA LEU A 140 3.15 4.38 -5.54
C LEU A 140 3.84 5.11 -6.71
N PHE A 141 4.97 4.57 -7.18
CA PHE A 141 5.75 5.22 -8.23
C PHE A 141 5.13 5.05 -9.63
N GLU A 142 4.49 3.91 -9.88
CA GLU A 142 3.84 3.64 -11.16
C GLU A 142 2.49 4.36 -11.28
N SER A 143 1.73 4.49 -10.19
CA SER A 143 0.46 5.23 -10.16
C SER A 143 0.61 6.76 -10.30
N GLY A 144 1.82 7.30 -10.10
CA GLY A 144 2.10 8.75 -10.25
C GLY A 144 2.52 9.18 -11.66
N LYS A 145 2.46 8.28 -12.66
CA LYS A 145 2.76 8.57 -14.07
C LYS A 145 1.52 8.84 -14.94
N GLY A 146 0.34 8.97 -14.33
CA GLY A 146 -0.91 9.40 -14.97
C GLY A 146 -0.97 10.91 -15.14
#